data_AF-A0A220U6R3-F1
#
_entry.id   AF-A0A220U6R3-F1
#
_cell.length_a   1.000
_cell.length_b   1.000
_cell.length_c   1.000
_cell.angle_alpha   90.00
_cell.angle_beta   90.00
_cell.angle_gamma   90.00
#
_symmetry.space_group_name_H-M   'P 1'
#
loop_
_entity.id
_entity.type
_entity.pdbx_description
1 polymer ?
#
loop_
_entity_poly.entity_id
_entity_poly.type
_entity_poly.pdbx_seq_one_letter_code
_entity_poly.pdbx_strand_id
1 'polypeptide(L)'
;MSNHVSALYGYFNAKNTDEFLVFKNNSKEDFVVIDNIGDKFITAPIDLTTNEIEKKYLVIEQKSDIENPLIFEKVKIEGGIKVKDGG
;
A
#
# COMPACT_ATOMS: atom_id res chain seq x y z
N MET A 1 18.26 -15.03 21.27
CA MET A 1 18.18 -15.01 19.79
C MET A 1 16.77 -15.42 19.41
N SER A 2 15.92 -14.49 18.99
CA SER A 2 14.53 -14.81 18.61
C SER A 2 14.20 -14.08 17.32
N ASN A 3 14.54 -14.69 16.18
CA ASN A 3 14.35 -14.13 14.84
C ASN A 3 13.50 -15.07 13.96
N HIS A 4 12.35 -15.54 14.46
CA HIS A 4 11.49 -16.44 13.68
C HIS A 4 10.04 -15.98 13.51
N VAL A 5 9.63 -14.85 14.10
CA VAL A 5 8.23 -14.39 14.03
C VAL A 5 7.99 -13.48 12.81
N SER A 6 8.97 -12.68 12.39
CA SER A 6 8.82 -11.74 11.25
C SER A 6 8.66 -12.42 9.89
N ALA A 7 9.22 -13.62 9.72
CA ALA A 7 9.17 -14.35 8.46
C ALA A 7 7.78 -14.95 8.18
N LEU A 8 6.99 -15.26 9.22
CA LEU A 8 5.68 -15.89 9.05
C LEU A 8 4.61 -14.89 8.58
N TYR A 9 4.68 -13.63 9.03
CA TYR A 9 3.77 -12.55 8.60
C TYR A 9 4.04 -12.11 7.15
N GLY A 10 5.30 -12.11 6.72
CA GLY A 10 5.65 -11.83 5.33
C GLY A 10 5.15 -12.88 4.33
N TYR A 11 4.97 -14.13 4.76
CA TYR A 11 4.61 -15.24 3.87
C TYR A 11 3.10 -15.40 3.64
N PHE A 12 2.25 -14.99 4.60
CA PHE A 12 0.79 -15.12 4.46
C PHE A 12 0.17 -14.02 3.58
N ASN A 13 0.72 -12.79 3.59
CA ASN A 13 0.28 -11.70 2.70
C ASN A 13 0.73 -11.89 1.24
N ALA A 14 1.77 -12.70 1.01
CA ALA A 14 2.28 -12.97 -0.34
C ALA A 14 1.39 -13.90 -1.19
N LYS A 15 0.27 -14.42 -0.66
CA LYS A 15 -0.55 -15.41 -1.38
C LYS A 15 -1.44 -14.82 -2.50
N ASN A 16 -1.54 -13.48 -2.58
CA ASN A 16 -2.11 -12.72 -3.71
C ASN A 16 -1.10 -11.65 -4.18
N THR A 17 0.10 -12.08 -4.56
CA THR A 17 1.34 -11.27 -4.57
C THR A 17 1.36 -10.04 -5.49
N ASP A 18 0.39 -9.93 -6.42
CA ASP A 18 0.34 -8.85 -7.40
C ASP A 18 -0.89 -7.95 -7.25
N GLU A 19 -1.84 -8.21 -6.34
CA GLU A 19 -3.05 -7.39 -6.22
C GLU A 19 -2.94 -6.38 -5.07
N PHE A 20 -3.00 -5.10 -5.39
CA PHE A 20 -2.85 -4.00 -4.44
C PHE A 20 -4.08 -3.09 -4.44
N LEU A 21 -4.39 -2.51 -3.27
CA LEU A 21 -5.38 -1.44 -3.19
C LEU A 21 -4.69 -0.11 -3.45
N VAL A 22 -5.12 0.58 -4.51
CA VAL A 22 -4.63 1.90 -4.90
C VAL A 22 -5.77 2.91 -4.83
N PHE A 23 -5.48 4.13 -4.41
CA PHE A 23 -6.45 5.22 -4.45
C PHE A 23 -5.78 6.50 -4.94
N LYS A 24 -6.57 7.36 -5.56
CA LYS A 24 -6.14 8.71 -5.97
C LYS A 24 -6.54 9.71 -4.89
N ASN A 25 -5.59 10.54 -4.48
CA ASN A 25 -5.95 11.76 -3.75
C ASN A 25 -6.25 12.88 -4.77
N ASN A 26 -6.98 13.91 -4.35
CA ASN A 26 -7.34 15.10 -5.13
C ASN A 26 -6.13 15.78 -5.81
N SER A 27 -4.91 15.47 -5.37
CA SER A 27 -3.63 15.98 -5.89
C SER A 27 -3.05 15.22 -7.09
N LYS A 28 -3.81 14.31 -7.74
CA LYS A 28 -3.37 13.48 -8.89
C LYS A 28 -2.26 12.45 -8.59
N GLU A 29 -1.81 12.35 -7.35
CA GLU A 29 -0.87 11.31 -6.91
C GLU A 29 -1.64 10.03 -6.56
N ASP A 30 -1.11 8.90 -7.05
CA ASP A 30 -1.59 7.57 -6.71
C ASP A 30 -0.94 7.11 -5.40
N PHE A 31 -1.74 6.48 -4.54
CA PHE A 31 -1.29 5.92 -3.26
C PHE A 31 -1.65 4.45 -3.20
N VAL A 32 -0.75 3.64 -2.66
CA VAL A 32 -0.97 2.22 -2.45
C VAL A 32 -1.07 1.90 -0.97
N VAL A 33 -1.97 0.99 -0.61
CA VAL A 33 -2.05 0.40 0.72
C VAL A 33 -0.97 -0.68 0.86
N ILE A 34 -0.09 -0.50 1.83
CA ILE A 34 1.04 -1.41 2.12
C ILE A 34 0.69 -2.34 3.28
N ASP A 35 -0.09 -1.86 4.24
CA ASP A 35 -0.48 -2.64 5.42
C ASP A 35 -1.77 -2.10 6.05
N ASN A 36 -2.37 -2.88 6.93
CA ASN A 36 -3.56 -2.53 7.70
C ASN A 36 -3.36 -2.79 9.20
N ILE A 37 -3.67 -1.79 10.02
CA ILE A 37 -3.60 -1.90 11.48
C ILE A 37 -4.95 -1.49 12.06
N GLY A 38 -5.76 -2.47 12.47
CA GLY A 38 -7.11 -2.23 12.96
C GLY A 38 -7.98 -1.57 11.89
N ASP A 39 -8.49 -0.38 12.19
CA ASP A 39 -9.31 0.46 11.31
C ASP A 39 -8.48 1.49 10.51
N LYS A 40 -7.17 1.30 10.40
CA LYS A 40 -6.25 2.20 9.70
C LYS A 40 -5.50 1.48 8.59
N PHE A 41 -5.19 2.21 7.53
CA PHE A 41 -4.30 1.77 6.46
C PHE A 41 -2.97 2.53 6.54
N ILE A 42 -1.88 1.79 6.33
CA ILE A 42 -0.56 2.37 6.04
C ILE A 42 -0.46 2.46 4.52
N THR A 43 -0.24 3.65 4.01
CA THR A 43 -0.19 3.94 2.58
C THR A 43 1.10 4.64 2.19
N ALA A 44 1.49 4.55 0.93
CA ALA A 44 2.60 5.34 0.39
C ALA A 44 2.27 5.82 -1.03
N PRO A 45 2.83 6.95 -1.48
CA PRO A 45 2.78 7.35 -2.88
C PRO A 45 3.40 6.28 -3.76
N ILE A 46 2.76 5.95 -4.87
CA ILE A 46 3.23 4.99 -5.87
C ILE A 46 3.27 5.63 -7.26
N ASP A 47 4.34 5.39 -8.00
CA ASP A 47 4.38 5.59 -9.44
C ASP A 47 4.00 4.28 -10.14
N LEU A 48 2.78 4.20 -10.67
CA LEU A 48 2.27 3.01 -11.36
C LEU A 48 2.98 2.74 -12.71
N THR A 49 3.79 3.67 -13.21
CA THR A 49 4.60 3.47 -14.42
C THR A 49 5.85 2.65 -14.12
N THR A 50 6.43 2.85 -12.94
CA THR A 50 7.68 2.19 -12.49
C THR A 50 7.44 1.12 -11.43
N ASN A 51 6.24 1.08 -10.86
CA ASN A 51 5.84 0.27 -9.70
C ASN A 51 6.69 0.57 -8.46
N GLU A 52 7.13 1.82 -8.31
CA GLU A 52 7.98 2.26 -7.21
C GLU A 52 7.18 3.11 -6.21
N ILE A 53 7.36 2.83 -4.91
CA ILE A 53 6.86 3.67 -3.83
C ILE A 53 7.96 4.59 -3.30
N GLU A 54 7.57 5.81 -2.94
CA GLU A 54 8.43 6.68 -2.14
C GLU A 54 8.40 6.25 -0.67
N LYS A 55 9.53 6.40 0.05
CA LYS A 55 9.63 6.14 1.50
C LYS A 55 8.91 7.23 2.33
N LYS A 56 7.66 7.51 2.00
CA LYS A 56 6.77 8.49 2.64
C LYS A 56 5.49 7.78 3.02
N TYR A 57 5.43 7.28 4.26
CA TYR A 57 4.29 6.51 4.74
C TYR A 57 3.26 7.42 5.40
N LEU A 58 2.00 7.22 5.06
CA LEU A 58 0.86 7.91 5.64
C LEU A 58 -0.06 6.89 6.33
N VAL A 59 -0.65 7.30 7.45
CA VAL A 59 -1.67 6.51 8.12
C VAL A 59 -3.01 7.19 7.88
N ILE A 60 -3.94 6.48 7.24
CA ILE A 60 -5.29 6.96 7.00
C ILE A 60 -6.30 6.07 7.70
N GLU A 61 -7.36 6.66 8.21
CA GLU A 61 -8.47 5.91 8.80
C GLU A 61 -9.35 5.34 7.67
N GLN A 62 -9.85 4.12 7.86
CA GLN A 62 -10.79 3.47 6.93
C GLN A 62 -12.16 4.15 6.92
N LYS A 63 -12.42 5.03 7.89
CA LYS A 63 -13.65 5.80 8.00
C LYS A 63 -13.65 6.87 6.92
N SER A 64 -14.49 6.69 5.91
CA SER A 64 -14.78 7.68 4.89
C SER A 64 -16.17 8.27 5.10
N ASP A 65 -16.32 9.57 4.97
CA ASP A 65 -17.63 10.21 4.95
C ASP A 65 -18.34 9.91 3.63
N ILE A 66 -19.66 9.70 3.66
CA ILE A 66 -20.45 9.37 2.46
C ILE A 66 -20.42 10.52 1.43
N GLU A 67 -20.16 11.75 1.89
CA GLU A 67 -20.04 12.94 1.05
C GLU A 67 -18.70 13.00 0.30
N ASN A 68 -17.65 12.38 0.85
CA ASN A 68 -16.32 12.32 0.25
C ASN A 68 -15.72 10.92 0.47
N PRO A 69 -16.27 9.88 -0.18
CA PRO A 69 -15.83 8.51 0.04
C PRO A 69 -14.40 8.34 -0.46
N LEU A 70 -13.60 7.60 0.31
CA LEU A 70 -12.28 7.19 -0.14
C LEU A 70 -12.43 5.95 -1.04
N ILE A 71 -12.21 6.13 -2.33
CA ILE A 71 -12.40 5.07 -3.32
C ILE A 71 -11.07 4.34 -3.54
N PHE A 72 -11.06 3.05 -3.23
CA PHE A 72 -9.93 2.17 -3.52
C PHE A 72 -10.23 1.29 -4.74
N GLU A 73 -9.26 1.17 -5.61
CA GLU A 73 -9.25 0.29 -6.76
C GLU A 73 -8.28 -0.86 -6.53
N LYS A 74 -8.68 -2.09 -6.92
CA LYS A 74 -7.76 -3.22 -6.95
C LYS A 74 -6.96 -3.15 -8.25
N VAL A 75 -5.65 -3.00 -8.12
CA VAL A 75 -4.71 -2.92 -9.25
C VAL A 75 -3.79 -4.13 -9.19
N LYS A 76 -3.66 -4.82 -10.33
CA LYS A 76 -2.67 -5.88 -10.48
C LYS A 76 -1.33 -5.26 -10.92
N ILE A 77 -0.31 -5.40 -10.09
CA ILE A 77 1.07 -4.93 -10.31
C ILE A 77 1.98 -6.15 -10.43
N GLU A 78 2.23 -6.59 -11.66
CA GLU A 78 3.03 -7.78 -11.92
C GLU A 78 4.49 -7.60 -11.48
N GLY A 79 4.96 -8.52 -10.64
CA GLY A 79 6.30 -8.43 -10.05
C GLY A 79 6.37 -7.57 -8.79
N GLY A 80 5.22 -7.15 -8.27
CA GLY A 80 5.07 -6.44 -7.01
C GLY A 80 5.57 -4.98 -7.04
N ILE A 81 5.65 -4.41 -5.84
CA ILE A 81 6.04 -3.01 -5.63
C ILE A 81 7.48 -2.95 -5.14
N LYS A 82 8.24 -1.99 -5.68
CA LYS A 82 9.62 -1.71 -5.29
C LYS A 82 9.67 -0.43 -4.48
N VAL A 83 10.68 -0.30 -3.63
CA VAL A 83 10.93 0.95 -2.91
C VAL A 83 11.94 1.75 -3.71
N LYS A 84 11.63 3.02 -4.02
CA LYS A 84 12.58 3.91 -4.69
C LYS A 84 13.81 4.09 -3.80
N ASP A 85 14.96 3.60 -4.26
CA ASP A 85 16.22 3.83 -3.58
C ASP A 85 16.65 5.27 -3.85
N GLY A 86 16.80 6.05 -2.77
CA GLY A 86 17.36 7.40 -2.84
C GLY A 86 18.84 7.27 -3.17
N GLY A 87 19.17 7.39 -4.46
CA GLY A 87 20.53 7.60 -4.95
C GLY A 87 20.94 9.06 -4.86
#